data_AF-A0A1X1QJ92-F1
#
_entry.id   AF-A0A1X1QJ92-F1
#
_cell.length_a   1.000
_cell.length_b   1.000
_cell.length_c   1.000
_cell.angle_alpha   90.00
_cell.angle_beta   90.00
_cell.angle_gamma   90.00
#
_symmetry.space_group_name_H-M   'P 1'
#
loop_
_entity.id
_entity.type
_entity.pdbx_description
1 polymer ?
#
loop_
_entity_poly.entity_id
_entity_poly.type
_entity_poly.pdbx_seq_one_letter_code
_entity_poly.pdbx_strand_id
1 'polypeptide(L)'
;MSNIFLNKNKCFKKALLVFMISTFFLSACVIPGSRGNFGGVGPKLSSEVDENGIVTYSDNKPRLDIIIPTFNPGLSKNVDYVKDGVWPELRRAEANRFALILKEELIKTNRFGAIRVTPNQDATGDIYILGSIEESDGRTVEINLELYDISGDRWFSKDFDHEVDEAFYDGYRNSGKDPYIPVFAEAAEYIVDKLDGFSAVELNTLKSLTDLRFAASFSDDAFKEYLKIDGEHVELLGLPSKDDPMLIRTKAIRVRDQLFVDHLQDEYELFNSSMNDSYSIWQKESMLESIAAGEARNKAVGQAVLGVLAVGLSIASLVSGSSSKGNLGSGKDLVAIAGAVGGAVLINESFKTSAEAKIHRDALEELGRSIDLEVAPQVVAFEQKTVKLTGDASQQFSQWRAFLKKMYLQEETPEAQL
;
A
#
# COMPACT_ATOMS: atom_id res chain seq x y z
N MET A 1 -51.22 23.97 -84.26
CA MET A 1 -52.16 22.83 -84.16
C MET A 1 -52.57 22.75 -82.70
N SER A 2 -53.66 23.43 -82.32
CA SER A 2 -54.98 22.85 -81.96
C SER A 2 -54.90 22.03 -80.67
N ASN A 3 -55.71 22.15 -79.62
CA ASN A 3 -56.92 22.91 -79.26
C ASN A 3 -57.05 22.71 -77.72
N ILE A 4 -57.29 23.74 -76.90
CA ILE A 4 -58.57 24.09 -76.24
C ILE A 4 -59.13 23.04 -75.25
N PHE A 5 -59.25 23.42 -73.96
CA PHE A 5 -60.46 23.48 -73.10
C PHE A 5 -60.03 23.89 -71.66
N LEU A 6 -60.20 25.13 -71.18
CA LEU A 6 -61.37 25.69 -70.45
C LEU A 6 -62.04 24.66 -69.49
N ASN A 7 -62.27 24.92 -68.19
CA ASN A 7 -63.07 26.04 -67.69
C ASN A 7 -62.98 26.22 -66.14
N LYS A 8 -63.39 27.42 -65.74
CA LYS A 8 -63.47 28.14 -64.46
C LYS A 8 -64.30 27.45 -63.35
N ASN A 9 -64.03 27.81 -62.09
CA ASN A 9 -65.01 28.62 -61.32
C ASN A 9 -64.39 29.32 -60.09
N LYS A 10 -64.76 30.60 -59.96
CA LYS A 10 -64.42 31.58 -58.91
C LYS A 10 -65.44 31.51 -57.76
N CYS A 11 -65.08 32.22 -56.68
CA CYS A 11 -65.96 32.88 -55.69
C CYS A 11 -66.45 31.97 -54.54
N PHE A 12 -66.36 32.33 -53.25
CA PHE A 12 -66.89 33.57 -52.68
C PHE A 12 -66.41 33.78 -51.21
N LYS A 13 -65.93 35.00 -50.93
CA LYS A 13 -66.02 35.83 -49.70
C LYS A 13 -65.44 35.41 -48.33
N LYS A 14 -64.72 36.40 -47.77
CA LYS A 14 -64.23 36.62 -46.41
C LYS A 14 -65.36 37.00 -45.43
N ALA A 15 -65.27 36.55 -44.16
CA ALA A 15 -65.70 37.21 -42.90
C ALA A 15 -65.31 36.27 -41.73
N LEU A 16 -64.25 36.53 -40.94
CA LEU A 16 -64.13 37.38 -39.74
C LEU A 16 -64.92 36.89 -38.49
N LEU A 17 -64.18 36.26 -37.54
CA LEU A 17 -64.19 36.38 -36.05
C LEU A 17 -65.57 36.22 -35.30
N VAL A 18 -65.82 35.51 -34.18
CA VAL A 18 -65.10 34.99 -32.97
C VAL A 18 -66.06 33.99 -32.28
N PHE A 19 -65.59 32.88 -31.68
CA PHE A 19 -65.86 32.45 -30.27
C PHE A 19 -65.30 31.04 -29.95
N MET A 20 -64.29 31.03 -29.08
CA MET A 20 -64.07 30.16 -27.90
C MET A 20 -63.97 28.61 -27.99
N ILE A 21 -62.88 28.14 -27.36
CA ILE A 21 -62.70 26.92 -26.53
C ILE A 21 -62.10 25.67 -27.20
N SER A 22 -60.82 25.47 -26.89
CA SER A 22 -60.15 24.24 -26.40
C SER A 22 -60.23 22.96 -27.25
N THR A 23 -59.10 22.55 -27.83
CA THR A 23 -58.43 21.27 -27.52
C THR A 23 -57.09 21.09 -28.26
N PHE A 24 -56.11 20.66 -27.47
CA PHE A 24 -54.86 19.94 -27.73
C PHE A 24 -54.49 19.49 -29.16
N PHE A 25 -53.22 19.76 -29.53
CA PHE A 25 -52.15 18.83 -29.95
C PHE A 25 -51.21 19.51 -30.95
N LEU A 26 -50.14 20.13 -30.43
CA LEU A 26 -48.97 20.47 -31.24
C LEU A 26 -48.05 19.24 -31.25
N SER A 27 -48.06 18.53 -32.38
CA SER A 27 -47.04 17.56 -32.74
C SER A 27 -45.71 18.30 -32.95
N ALA A 28 -44.76 18.10 -32.03
CA ALA A 28 -43.37 18.42 -32.26
C ALA A 28 -42.74 17.34 -33.16
N CYS A 29 -42.02 17.77 -34.20
CA CYS A 29 -41.26 16.91 -35.11
C CYS A 29 -40.29 16.01 -34.34
N VAL A 30 -40.43 14.70 -34.54
CA VAL A 30 -39.39 13.71 -34.26
C VAL A 30 -38.33 13.84 -35.36
N ILE A 31 -37.11 14.24 -34.99
CA ILE A 31 -35.93 14.09 -35.84
C ILE A 31 -35.39 12.67 -35.60
N PRO A 32 -35.36 11.77 -36.60
CA PRO A 32 -34.80 10.44 -36.40
C PRO A 32 -33.29 10.54 -36.18
N GLY A 33 -32.81 9.83 -35.16
CA GLY A 33 -31.43 9.86 -34.70
C GLY A 33 -30.41 9.59 -35.79
N SER A 34 -29.67 10.63 -36.16
CA SER A 34 -28.33 10.47 -36.68
C SER A 34 -27.43 10.10 -35.51
N ARG A 35 -27.06 8.81 -35.41
CA ARG A 35 -25.98 8.33 -34.57
C ARG A 35 -24.69 9.03 -35.00
N GLY A 36 -24.41 10.18 -34.40
CA GLY A 36 -23.08 10.73 -34.33
C GLY A 36 -22.26 9.81 -33.44
N ASN A 37 -21.53 8.88 -34.05
CA ASN A 37 -20.45 8.17 -33.40
C ASN A 37 -19.40 9.23 -33.02
N PHE A 38 -19.54 9.82 -31.83
CA PHE A 38 -18.42 10.47 -31.16
C PHE A 38 -17.28 9.45 -31.21
N GLY A 39 -16.13 9.86 -31.75
CA GLY A 39 -15.03 8.96 -32.12
C GLY A 39 -14.71 7.98 -31.00
N GLY A 40 -14.27 6.76 -31.35
CA GLY A 40 -13.97 5.67 -30.42
C GLY A 40 -12.79 5.92 -29.45
N VAL A 41 -12.52 7.18 -29.13
CA VAL A 41 -11.54 7.65 -28.15
C VAL A 41 -12.18 8.80 -27.35
N GLY A 42 -12.10 8.71 -26.03
CA GLY A 42 -12.63 9.71 -25.10
C GLY A 42 -13.63 9.12 -24.09
N PRO A 43 -13.79 9.76 -22.92
CA PRO A 43 -14.77 9.34 -21.93
C PRO A 43 -16.19 9.48 -22.48
N LYS A 44 -17.04 8.48 -22.20
CA LYS A 44 -18.46 8.54 -22.56
C LYS A 44 -19.15 9.70 -21.87
N LEU A 45 -20.19 10.22 -22.50
CA LEU A 45 -21.06 11.23 -21.88
C LEU A 45 -21.68 10.64 -20.61
N SER A 46 -21.84 11.44 -19.56
CA SER A 46 -22.44 11.00 -18.28
C SER A 46 -23.84 10.39 -18.46
N SER A 47 -24.60 10.87 -19.45
CA SER A 47 -25.91 10.32 -19.82
C SER A 47 -25.87 8.91 -20.40
N GLU A 48 -24.72 8.44 -20.91
CA GLU A 48 -24.54 7.10 -21.47
C GLU A 48 -24.01 6.08 -20.44
N VAL A 49 -23.61 6.55 -19.25
CA VAL A 49 -23.07 5.70 -18.18
C VAL A 49 -24.19 5.05 -17.35
N ASP A 50 -25.40 5.65 -17.34
CA ASP A 50 -26.47 5.27 -16.42
C ASP A 50 -27.46 4.19 -16.92
N GLU A 51 -27.34 3.68 -18.16
CA GLU A 51 -28.38 2.78 -18.71
C GLU A 51 -28.22 1.28 -18.42
N ASN A 52 -27.12 0.80 -17.81
CA ASN A 52 -26.91 -0.66 -17.64
C ASN A 52 -26.38 -1.13 -16.28
N GLY A 53 -26.53 -0.35 -15.21
CA GLY A 53 -26.15 -0.78 -13.86
C GLY A 53 -27.35 -0.83 -12.93
N ILE A 54 -27.88 -2.04 -12.65
CA ILE A 54 -28.61 -2.25 -11.39
C ILE A 54 -27.57 -2.11 -10.28
N VAL A 55 -27.40 -0.90 -9.76
CA VAL A 55 -26.65 -0.65 -8.54
C VAL A 55 -27.57 -1.07 -7.39
N THR A 56 -27.37 -2.29 -6.91
CA THR A 56 -27.86 -2.70 -5.59
C THR A 56 -27.40 -1.67 -4.57
N TYR A 57 -28.33 -1.13 -3.77
CA TYR A 57 -28.10 -0.14 -2.72
C TYR A 57 -26.81 -0.42 -1.95
N SER A 58 -25.72 0.25 -2.34
CA SER A 58 -24.47 0.27 -1.58
C SER A 58 -24.75 1.04 -0.30
N ASP A 59 -24.40 0.42 0.82
CA ASP A 59 -24.10 1.14 2.06
C ASP A 59 -23.26 2.38 1.69
N ASN A 60 -23.83 3.58 1.82
CA ASN A 60 -23.28 4.82 1.24
C ASN A 60 -22.16 5.39 2.14
N LYS A 61 -21.28 4.51 2.63
CA LYS A 61 -20.15 4.84 3.48
C LYS A 61 -19.02 5.39 2.60
N PRO A 62 -18.41 6.55 2.96
CA PRO A 62 -17.28 7.05 2.22
C PRO A 62 -16.08 6.11 2.41
N ARG A 63 -15.25 6.00 1.38
CA ARG A 63 -14.02 5.21 1.44
C ARG A 63 -12.90 6.03 2.08
N LEU A 64 -12.20 5.42 3.03
CA LEU A 64 -11.06 6.03 3.71
C LEU A 64 -9.77 5.79 2.94
N ASP A 65 -8.91 6.80 2.89
CA ASP A 65 -7.56 6.69 2.36
C ASP A 65 -6.61 6.20 3.46
N ILE A 66 -5.74 5.24 3.13
CA ILE A 66 -4.83 4.57 4.07
C ILE A 66 -3.40 4.98 3.80
N ILE A 67 -2.67 5.29 4.88
CA ILE A 67 -1.21 5.40 4.89
C ILE A 67 -0.62 4.19 5.61
N ILE A 68 0.30 3.49 4.95
CA ILE A 68 1.05 2.37 5.50
C ILE A 68 2.53 2.78 5.51
N PRO A 69 3.04 3.31 6.63
CA PRO A 69 4.48 3.52 6.75
C PRO A 69 5.24 2.20 6.55
N THR A 70 6.45 2.27 6.00
CA THR A 70 7.36 1.12 6.01
C THR A 70 7.43 0.53 7.40
N PHE A 71 7.37 -0.80 7.51
CA PHE A 71 7.26 -1.43 8.82
C PHE A 71 8.50 -1.16 9.67
N ASN A 72 8.34 -1.23 10.99
CA ASN A 72 9.47 -1.33 11.88
C ASN A 72 10.13 -2.71 11.67
N PRO A 73 11.42 -2.78 11.32
CA PRO A 73 12.10 -4.05 11.10
C PRO A 73 12.31 -4.86 12.40
N GLY A 74 11.94 -4.36 13.58
CA GLY A 74 12.14 -5.09 14.84
C GLY A 74 13.61 -5.16 15.28
N LEU A 75 14.47 -4.33 14.69
CA LEU A 75 15.91 -4.31 14.95
C LEU A 75 16.22 -3.40 16.15
N SER A 76 16.72 -3.97 17.26
CA SER A 76 17.15 -3.21 18.43
C SER A 76 18.68 -3.11 18.57
N LYS A 77 19.19 -1.91 18.92
CA LYS A 77 20.64 -1.60 18.90
C LYS A 77 21.52 -2.44 19.84
N ASN A 78 20.93 -3.19 20.77
CA ASN A 78 21.64 -3.93 21.83
C ASN A 78 21.60 -5.46 21.63
N VAL A 79 21.19 -5.93 20.47
CA VAL A 79 21.06 -7.36 20.16
C VAL A 79 22.22 -7.84 19.27
N ASP A 80 22.74 -9.02 19.59
CA ASP A 80 23.72 -9.73 18.77
C ASP A 80 22.99 -10.51 17.68
N TYR A 81 22.61 -9.81 16.60
CA TYR A 81 21.83 -10.37 15.50
C TYR A 81 22.44 -11.63 14.87
N VAL A 82 23.76 -11.79 14.96
CA VAL A 82 24.45 -12.99 14.46
C VAL A 82 24.09 -14.21 15.31
N LYS A 83 24.01 -14.06 16.64
CA LYS A 83 23.59 -15.14 17.54
C LYS A 83 22.12 -15.51 17.37
N ASP A 84 21.29 -14.52 17.08
CA ASP A 84 19.83 -14.70 16.95
C ASP A 84 19.40 -15.05 15.51
N GLY A 85 20.35 -15.23 14.58
CA GLY A 85 20.08 -15.59 13.18
C GLY A 85 19.47 -14.45 12.33
N VAL A 86 19.23 -13.28 12.92
CA VAL A 86 18.64 -12.12 12.25
C VAL A 86 19.62 -11.50 11.26
N TRP A 87 19.15 -11.21 10.05
CA TRP A 87 19.91 -10.49 9.04
C TRP A 87 19.36 -9.07 8.88
N PRO A 88 20.04 -8.05 9.44
CA PRO A 88 19.49 -6.69 9.50
C PRO A 88 19.13 -6.07 8.15
N GLU A 89 19.97 -6.26 7.12
CA GLU A 89 19.75 -5.70 5.78
C GLU A 89 18.51 -6.34 5.13
N LEU A 90 18.38 -7.65 5.26
CA LEU A 90 17.19 -8.36 4.82
C LEU A 90 15.95 -7.87 5.57
N ARG A 91 16.02 -7.72 6.89
CA ARG A 91 14.88 -7.29 7.70
C ARG A 91 14.43 -5.86 7.37
N ARG A 92 15.36 -4.97 6.97
CA ARG A 92 15.03 -3.65 6.41
C ARG A 92 14.37 -3.74 5.03
N ALA A 93 14.78 -4.69 4.18
CA ALA A 93 14.10 -4.98 2.92
C ALA A 93 12.68 -5.53 3.14
N GLU A 94 12.52 -6.47 4.08
CA GLU A 94 11.23 -7.03 4.48
C GLU A 94 10.27 -5.97 4.97
N ALA A 95 10.75 -4.97 5.73
CA ALA A 95 9.91 -3.86 6.19
C ALA A 95 9.20 -3.09 5.06
N ASN A 96 9.88 -2.92 3.92
CA ASN A 96 9.31 -2.29 2.73
C ASN A 96 8.37 -3.25 2.00
N ARG A 97 8.81 -4.49 1.80
CA ARG A 97 8.02 -5.54 1.15
C ARG A 97 6.71 -5.82 1.87
N PHE A 98 6.73 -5.94 3.20
CA PHE A 98 5.56 -6.26 4.01
C PHE A 98 4.52 -5.15 3.99
N ALA A 99 4.96 -3.88 4.01
CA ALA A 99 4.07 -2.75 3.80
C ALA A 99 3.40 -2.79 2.41
N LEU A 100 4.14 -3.16 1.37
CA LEU A 100 3.60 -3.30 0.01
C LEU A 100 2.63 -4.48 -0.12
N ILE A 101 2.96 -5.65 0.43
CA ILE A 101 2.05 -6.81 0.40
C ILE A 101 0.75 -6.47 1.14
N LEU A 102 0.83 -5.81 2.31
CA LEU A 102 -0.37 -5.35 3.03
C LEU A 102 -1.20 -4.37 2.18
N LYS A 103 -0.55 -3.42 1.48
CA LYS A 103 -1.22 -2.53 0.52
C LYS A 103 -1.97 -3.35 -0.55
N GLU A 104 -1.32 -4.34 -1.16
CA GLU A 104 -1.91 -5.17 -2.20
C GLU A 104 -3.11 -5.97 -1.69
N GLU A 105 -3.03 -6.58 -0.51
CA GLU A 105 -4.15 -7.31 0.11
C GLU A 105 -5.32 -6.39 0.45
N LEU A 106 -5.06 -5.19 0.98
CA LEU A 106 -6.11 -4.21 1.25
C LEU A 106 -6.78 -3.71 -0.04
N ILE A 107 -6.03 -3.53 -1.14
CA ILE A 107 -6.59 -3.17 -2.46
C ILE A 107 -7.59 -4.24 -2.93
N LYS A 108 -7.25 -5.53 -2.76
CA LYS A 108 -8.12 -6.65 -3.18
C LYS A 108 -9.47 -6.64 -2.47
N THR A 109 -9.54 -6.12 -1.25
CA THR A 109 -10.82 -5.99 -0.52
C THR A 109 -11.81 -5.04 -1.20
N ASN A 110 -11.31 -4.08 -2.00
CA ASN A 110 -12.11 -3.02 -2.63
C ASN A 110 -12.98 -2.21 -1.63
N ARG A 111 -12.54 -2.11 -0.37
CA ARG A 111 -13.26 -1.38 0.69
C ARG A 111 -12.74 0.04 0.94
N PHE A 112 -11.53 0.34 0.52
CA PHE A 112 -10.82 1.59 0.82
C PHE A 112 -10.66 2.49 -0.42
N GLY A 113 -10.24 3.72 -0.16
CA GLY A 113 -9.89 4.71 -1.16
C GLY A 113 -8.47 4.45 -1.66
N ALA A 114 -7.64 5.47 -1.66
CA ALA A 114 -6.24 5.32 -1.99
C ALA A 114 -5.47 4.66 -0.84
N ILE A 115 -4.60 3.70 -1.15
CA ILE A 115 -3.75 3.00 -0.19
C ILE A 115 -2.31 3.23 -0.61
N ARG A 116 -1.51 3.85 0.27
CA ARG A 116 -0.16 4.29 -0.06
C ARG A 116 0.84 3.80 0.96
N VAL A 117 1.95 3.25 0.46
CA VAL A 117 3.13 3.00 1.28
C VAL A 117 3.92 4.30 1.41
N THR A 118 4.39 4.64 2.61
CA THR A 118 5.12 5.89 2.85
C THR A 118 6.38 5.65 3.68
N PRO A 119 7.38 6.55 3.62
CA PRO A 119 8.60 6.39 4.41
C PRO A 119 8.36 6.47 5.92
N ASN A 120 7.32 7.19 6.32
CA ASN A 120 6.95 7.40 7.72
C ASN A 120 5.45 7.79 7.83
N GLN A 121 5.01 8.06 9.06
CA GLN A 121 3.63 8.43 9.38
C GLN A 121 3.28 9.92 9.15
N ASP A 122 4.21 10.74 8.64
CA ASP A 122 3.97 12.17 8.45
C ASP A 122 3.11 12.48 7.21
N ALA A 123 2.94 11.49 6.32
CA ALA A 123 2.02 11.59 5.19
C ALA A 123 0.58 11.68 5.67
N THR A 124 -0.28 12.39 4.93
CA THR A 124 -1.65 12.61 5.37
C THR A 124 -2.61 11.56 4.81
N GLY A 125 -3.21 10.77 5.70
CA GLY A 125 -4.26 9.79 5.43
C GLY A 125 -5.47 9.96 6.33
N ASP A 126 -6.54 9.23 6.04
CA ASP A 126 -7.69 9.14 6.93
C ASP A 126 -7.42 8.13 8.06
N ILE A 127 -6.68 7.06 7.75
CA ILE A 127 -6.19 6.07 8.71
C ILE A 127 -4.74 5.68 8.41
N TYR A 128 -4.07 5.18 9.44
CA TYR A 128 -2.66 4.83 9.49
C TYR A 128 -2.51 3.40 9.99
N ILE A 129 -1.76 2.57 9.27
CA ILE A 129 -1.42 1.20 9.73
C ILE A 129 0.08 1.14 9.98
N LEU A 130 0.46 1.12 11.25
CA LEU A 130 1.85 0.96 11.68
C LEU A 130 2.12 -0.52 11.87
N GLY A 131 3.06 -1.07 11.10
CA GLY A 131 3.46 -2.47 11.22
C GLY A 131 4.83 -2.64 11.86
N SER A 132 5.01 -3.73 12.60
CA SER A 132 6.30 -4.19 13.11
C SER A 132 6.50 -5.66 12.75
N ILE A 133 7.73 -6.03 12.38
CA ILE A 133 8.09 -7.42 12.11
C ILE A 133 8.64 -8.04 13.39
N GLU A 134 7.87 -8.94 13.98
CA GLU A 134 8.25 -9.67 15.19
C GLU A 134 9.08 -10.92 14.82
N GLU A 135 8.61 -11.69 13.83
CA GLU A 135 9.29 -12.90 13.34
C GLU A 135 9.24 -13.00 11.80
N SER A 136 10.34 -13.49 11.21
CA SER A 136 10.44 -13.85 9.79
C SER A 136 11.69 -14.72 9.61
N ASP A 137 11.50 -16.02 9.40
CA ASP A 137 12.57 -17.02 9.30
C ASP A 137 12.43 -17.99 8.10
N GLY A 138 11.55 -17.67 7.15
CA GLY A 138 11.17 -18.51 6.01
C GLY A 138 10.10 -19.56 6.31
N ARG A 139 9.96 -20.02 7.56
CA ARG A 139 8.93 -20.98 8.01
C ARG A 139 7.77 -20.27 8.70
N THR A 140 8.06 -19.37 9.62
CA THR A 140 7.11 -18.60 10.40
C THR A 140 7.27 -17.13 10.06
N VAL A 141 6.15 -16.41 10.05
CA VAL A 141 6.10 -14.96 10.00
C VAL A 141 5.14 -14.46 11.07
N GLU A 142 5.54 -13.46 11.84
CA GLU A 142 4.70 -12.78 12.81
C GLU A 142 4.85 -11.26 12.64
N ILE A 143 3.73 -10.58 12.48
CA ILE A 143 3.67 -9.12 12.36
C ILE A 143 2.72 -8.55 13.42
N ASN A 144 3.13 -7.48 14.09
CA ASN A 144 2.23 -6.65 14.89
C ASN A 144 1.71 -5.51 14.02
N LEU A 145 0.40 -5.29 14.00
CA LEU A 145 -0.21 -4.14 13.35
C LEU A 145 -0.96 -3.28 14.36
N GLU A 146 -0.72 -1.98 14.30
CA GLU A 146 -1.50 -0.96 15.00
C GLU A 146 -2.22 -0.07 13.98
N LEU A 147 -3.54 0.09 14.13
CA LEU A 147 -4.34 0.96 13.28
C LEU A 147 -4.80 2.18 14.06
N TYR A 148 -4.44 3.36 13.57
CA TYR A 148 -4.85 4.65 14.10
C TYR A 148 -5.67 5.40 13.07
N ASP A 149 -6.67 6.16 13.50
CA ASP A 149 -7.31 7.14 12.63
C ASP A 149 -6.66 8.53 12.73
N ILE A 150 -7.09 9.42 11.83
CA ILE A 150 -6.64 10.81 11.78
C ILE A 150 -7.07 11.65 12.98
N SER A 151 -7.85 11.15 13.94
CA SER A 151 -8.06 11.82 15.24
C SER A 151 -6.90 11.52 16.19
N GLY A 152 -6.16 10.43 15.98
CA GLY A 152 -5.18 9.88 16.91
C GLY A 152 -5.74 8.70 17.72
N ASP A 153 -7.00 8.30 17.50
CA ASP A 153 -7.59 7.15 18.18
C ASP A 153 -7.07 5.85 17.57
N ARG A 154 -6.63 4.93 18.44
CA ARG A 154 -6.22 3.59 18.03
C ARG A 154 -7.43 2.65 17.96
N TRP A 155 -7.70 2.11 16.77
CA TRP A 155 -8.77 1.13 16.57
C TRP A 155 -8.36 -0.25 17.10
N PHE A 156 -7.09 -0.64 16.91
CA PHE A 156 -6.54 -1.87 17.47
C PHE A 156 -5.01 -1.88 17.49
N SER A 157 -4.45 -2.81 18.27
CA SER A 157 -3.09 -3.35 18.15
C SER A 157 -3.21 -4.86 18.25
N LYS A 158 -2.71 -5.60 17.26
CA LYS A 158 -2.88 -7.06 17.17
C LYS A 158 -1.73 -7.72 16.40
N ASP A 159 -1.31 -8.88 16.90
CA ASP A 159 -0.38 -9.77 16.22
C ASP A 159 -1.11 -10.69 15.24
N PHE A 160 -0.46 -10.92 14.09
CA PHE A 160 -0.89 -11.86 13.06
C PHE A 160 0.30 -12.76 12.75
N ASP A 161 0.07 -14.08 12.81
CA ASP A 161 1.09 -15.09 12.58
C ASP A 161 0.68 -16.05 11.45
N HIS A 162 1.67 -16.58 10.74
CA HIS A 162 1.47 -17.63 9.77
C HIS A 162 2.67 -18.59 9.74
N GLU A 163 2.38 -19.89 9.76
CA GLU A 163 3.35 -20.95 9.50
C GLU A 163 3.16 -21.48 8.07
N VAL A 164 4.24 -21.43 7.29
CA VAL A 164 4.29 -21.92 5.91
C VAL A 164 4.27 -23.44 5.90
N ASP A 165 3.37 -24.01 5.10
CA ASP A 165 3.29 -25.46 4.91
C ASP A 165 4.56 -26.01 4.24
N GLU A 166 5.13 -27.10 4.76
CA GLU A 166 6.39 -27.69 4.26
C GLU A 166 6.34 -28.05 2.77
N ALA A 167 5.16 -28.36 2.22
CA ALA A 167 4.96 -28.67 0.82
C ALA A 167 4.64 -27.44 -0.05
N PHE A 168 4.67 -26.21 0.51
CA PHE A 168 4.32 -24.98 -0.20
C PHE A 168 5.09 -24.84 -1.52
N TYR A 169 6.42 -25.04 -1.48
CA TYR A 169 7.32 -24.87 -2.62
C TYR A 169 7.29 -26.03 -3.62
N ASP A 170 6.74 -27.19 -3.24
CA ASP A 170 6.61 -28.36 -4.13
C ASP A 170 5.33 -28.27 -5.00
N GLY A 171 4.37 -27.45 -4.58
CA GLY A 171 3.10 -27.27 -5.26
C GLY A 171 3.20 -26.37 -6.49
N TYR A 172 2.90 -26.92 -7.69
CA TYR A 172 2.80 -26.11 -8.92
C TYR A 172 1.83 -24.92 -8.81
N ARG A 173 0.79 -25.03 -7.95
CA ARG A 173 -0.20 -23.97 -7.69
C ARG A 173 0.34 -22.77 -6.89
N ASN A 174 1.48 -22.94 -6.24
CA ASN A 174 2.15 -21.94 -5.42
C ASN A 174 3.38 -21.37 -6.10
N SER A 175 3.72 -21.86 -7.30
CA SER A 175 4.85 -21.35 -8.08
C SER A 175 4.73 -19.84 -8.28
N GLY A 176 5.74 -19.10 -7.83
CA GLY A 176 5.81 -17.64 -7.93
C GLY A 176 4.93 -16.88 -6.93
N LYS A 177 4.25 -17.55 -6.01
CA LYS A 177 3.52 -16.89 -4.91
C LYS A 177 4.42 -16.73 -3.69
N ASP A 178 4.26 -15.63 -2.99
CA ASP A 178 4.90 -15.42 -1.69
C ASP A 178 4.15 -16.25 -0.62
N PRO A 179 4.85 -17.10 0.15
CA PRO A 179 4.25 -17.92 1.20
C PRO A 179 3.69 -17.12 2.36
N TYR A 180 4.08 -15.85 2.53
CA TYR A 180 3.61 -15.00 3.62
C TYR A 180 2.32 -14.24 3.30
N ILE A 181 1.85 -14.22 2.05
CA ILE A 181 0.57 -13.59 1.67
C ILE A 181 -0.60 -13.92 2.63
N PRO A 182 -0.78 -15.15 3.13
CA PRO A 182 -1.87 -15.46 4.06
C PRO A 182 -1.95 -14.57 5.30
N VAL A 183 -0.82 -14.19 5.91
CA VAL A 183 -0.83 -13.33 7.11
C VAL A 183 -1.36 -11.92 6.81
N PHE A 184 -1.01 -11.40 5.63
CA PHE A 184 -1.46 -10.09 5.17
C PHE A 184 -2.92 -10.11 4.71
N ALA A 185 -3.37 -11.22 4.12
CA ALA A 185 -4.76 -11.41 3.74
C ALA A 185 -5.66 -11.45 4.98
N GLU A 186 -5.26 -12.18 6.02
CA GLU A 186 -5.97 -12.20 7.32
C GLU A 186 -6.00 -10.80 7.94
N ALA A 187 -4.87 -10.10 7.95
CA ALA A 187 -4.79 -8.73 8.45
C ALA A 187 -5.73 -7.79 7.69
N ALA A 188 -5.77 -7.86 6.36
CA ALA A 188 -6.65 -7.05 5.52
C ALA A 188 -8.14 -7.32 5.82
N GLU A 189 -8.53 -8.58 5.97
CA GLU A 189 -9.89 -8.95 6.36
C GLU A 189 -10.26 -8.40 7.75
N TYR A 190 -9.34 -8.48 8.71
CA TYR A 190 -9.55 -7.93 10.05
C TYR A 190 -9.71 -6.40 10.04
N ILE A 191 -8.91 -5.70 9.22
CA ILE A 191 -9.02 -4.25 9.07
C ILE A 191 -10.36 -3.86 8.45
N VAL A 192 -10.87 -4.66 7.50
CA VAL A 192 -12.22 -4.47 6.93
C VAL A 192 -13.32 -4.67 7.98
N ASP A 193 -13.20 -5.71 8.83
CA ASP A 193 -14.12 -5.92 9.95
C ASP A 193 -14.17 -4.70 10.90
N LYS A 194 -13.01 -4.09 11.18
CA LYS A 194 -12.97 -2.84 11.97
C LYS A 194 -13.65 -1.68 11.28
N LEU A 195 -13.41 -1.48 9.98
CA LEU A 195 -14.08 -0.44 9.20
C LEU A 195 -15.61 -0.60 9.23
N ASP A 196 -16.10 -1.83 9.17
CA ASP A 196 -17.53 -2.12 9.14
C ASP A 196 -18.28 -1.70 10.41
N GLY A 197 -17.56 -1.59 11.54
CA GLY A 197 -18.08 -1.06 12.80
C GLY A 197 -18.43 0.43 12.79
N PHE A 198 -17.93 1.21 11.82
CA PHE A 198 -18.16 2.66 11.75
C PHE A 198 -19.36 3.03 10.87
N SER A 199 -20.11 4.04 11.29
CA SER A 199 -21.19 4.64 10.53
C SER A 199 -20.68 5.58 9.43
N ALA A 200 -21.50 5.85 8.41
CA ALA A 200 -21.15 6.80 7.37
C ALA A 200 -20.88 8.22 7.91
N VAL A 201 -21.52 8.62 9.03
CA VAL A 201 -21.30 9.93 9.66
C VAL A 201 -19.91 10.00 10.27
N GLU A 202 -19.51 8.99 11.04
CA GLU A 202 -18.16 8.91 11.65
C GLU A 202 -17.08 8.93 10.58
N LEU A 203 -17.25 8.14 9.51
CA LEU A 203 -16.28 8.10 8.42
C LEU A 203 -16.18 9.45 7.68
N ASN A 204 -17.28 10.18 7.47
CA ASN A 204 -17.24 11.53 6.90
C ASN A 204 -16.58 12.55 7.85
N THR A 205 -16.75 12.39 9.16
CA THR A 205 -16.05 13.20 10.16
C THR A 205 -14.54 13.00 10.05
N LEU A 206 -14.07 11.75 9.94
CA LEU A 206 -12.64 11.47 9.72
C LEU A 206 -12.11 12.16 8.47
N LYS A 207 -12.78 12.03 7.32
CA LYS A 207 -12.34 12.71 6.09
C LYS A 207 -12.26 14.23 6.22
N SER A 208 -13.21 14.82 6.94
CA SER A 208 -13.24 16.26 7.20
C SER A 208 -12.11 16.68 8.13
N LEU A 209 -11.82 15.87 9.14
CA LEU A 209 -10.70 16.05 10.05
C LEU A 209 -9.36 15.92 9.31
N THR A 210 -9.25 15.01 8.35
CA THR A 210 -8.05 14.89 7.49
C THR A 210 -7.79 16.16 6.70
N ASP A 211 -8.83 16.73 6.06
CA ASP A 211 -8.72 18.01 5.34
C ASP A 211 -8.20 19.13 6.26
N LEU A 212 -8.75 19.22 7.48
CA LEU A 212 -8.37 20.27 8.42
C LEU A 212 -7.01 20.06 9.07
N ARG A 213 -6.64 18.83 9.46
CA ARG A 213 -5.30 18.53 9.98
C ARG A 213 -4.24 18.79 8.92
N PHE A 214 -4.52 18.45 7.66
CA PHE A 214 -3.66 18.84 6.55
C PHE A 214 -3.51 20.37 6.49
N ALA A 215 -4.62 21.09 6.50
CA ALA A 215 -4.60 22.55 6.41
C ALA A 215 -3.86 23.21 7.59
N ALA A 216 -4.11 22.75 8.81
CA ALA A 216 -3.43 23.20 10.03
C ALA A 216 -1.92 22.92 10.03
N SER A 217 -1.46 21.87 9.34
CA SER A 217 -0.01 21.61 9.18
C SER A 217 0.72 22.74 8.42
N PHE A 218 -0.01 23.50 7.60
CA PHE A 218 0.49 24.66 6.87
C PHE A 218 0.28 25.98 7.62
N SER A 219 -0.91 26.15 8.22
CA SER A 219 -1.28 27.36 8.97
C SER A 219 -2.12 27.03 10.21
N ASP A 220 -1.44 26.70 11.32
CA ASP A 220 -2.13 26.35 12.57
C ASP A 220 -3.04 27.49 13.05
N ASP A 221 -2.54 28.74 13.01
CA ASP A 221 -3.30 29.93 13.44
C ASP A 221 -4.61 30.14 12.69
N ALA A 222 -4.67 29.78 11.40
CA ALA A 222 -5.86 29.93 10.57
C ALA A 222 -6.92 28.85 10.86
N PHE A 223 -6.52 27.70 11.39
CA PHE A 223 -7.42 26.55 11.59
C PHE A 223 -7.66 26.17 13.06
N LYS A 224 -6.98 26.82 14.02
CA LYS A 224 -7.10 26.56 15.46
C LYS A 224 -8.51 26.68 16.05
N GLU A 225 -9.41 27.42 15.41
CA GLU A 225 -10.81 27.54 15.88
C GLU A 225 -11.67 26.34 15.49
N TYR A 226 -11.22 25.54 14.51
CA TYR A 226 -11.92 24.36 14.01
C TYR A 226 -11.42 23.06 14.62
N LEU A 227 -10.25 23.08 15.26
CA LEU A 227 -9.59 21.91 15.83
C LEU A 227 -9.26 22.14 17.30
N LYS A 228 -9.43 21.09 18.11
CA LYS A 228 -8.91 21.06 19.47
C LYS A 228 -7.90 19.94 19.59
N ILE A 229 -6.67 20.32 19.93
CA ILE A 229 -5.55 19.40 20.08
C ILE A 229 -5.32 19.16 21.58
N ASP A 230 -5.36 17.90 22.00
CA ASP A 230 -5.07 17.47 23.37
C ASP A 230 -4.07 16.32 23.35
N GLY A 231 -2.78 16.65 23.55
CA GLY A 231 -1.69 15.71 23.35
C GLY A 231 -1.64 15.21 21.90
N GLU A 232 -1.87 13.91 21.71
CA GLU A 232 -1.89 13.25 20.40
C GLU A 232 -3.29 13.17 19.77
N HIS A 233 -4.34 13.49 20.54
CA HIS A 233 -5.73 13.44 20.08
C HIS A 233 -6.18 14.78 19.50
N VAL A 234 -6.92 14.73 18.40
CA VAL A 234 -7.45 15.90 17.71
C VAL A 234 -8.95 15.76 17.50
N GLU A 235 -9.68 16.70 18.08
CA GLU A 235 -11.14 16.78 18.02
C GLU A 235 -11.58 17.85 17.01
N LEU A 236 -12.58 17.50 16.19
CA LEU A 236 -13.20 18.42 15.23
C LEU A 236 -14.26 19.29 15.93
N LEU A 237 -14.02 20.59 16.06
CA LEU A 237 -14.96 21.53 16.69
C LEU A 237 -15.98 22.11 15.69
N GLY A 238 -15.59 22.21 14.42
CA GLY A 238 -16.42 22.80 13.37
C GLY A 238 -15.72 22.74 12.02
N LEU A 239 -16.40 23.24 10.98
CA LEU A 239 -15.85 23.32 9.63
C LEU A 239 -15.88 24.76 9.13
N PRO A 240 -14.80 25.23 8.48
CA PRO A 240 -14.84 26.49 7.73
C PRO A 240 -15.83 26.38 6.57
N SER A 241 -16.20 27.54 6.00
CA SER A 241 -17.00 27.57 4.77
C SER A 241 -16.30 26.77 3.66
N LYS A 242 -17.07 26.10 2.80
CA LYS A 242 -16.52 25.42 1.63
C LYS A 242 -15.83 26.39 0.66
N ASP A 243 -16.25 27.65 0.69
CA ASP A 243 -15.70 28.75 -0.10
C ASP A 243 -14.59 29.52 0.63
N ASP A 244 -14.13 29.03 1.79
CA ASP A 244 -13.02 29.63 2.52
C ASP A 244 -11.74 29.60 1.64
N PRO A 245 -11.11 30.76 1.37
CA PRO A 245 -9.93 30.82 0.50
C PRO A 245 -8.74 30.01 1.00
N MET A 246 -8.55 29.90 2.32
CA MET A 246 -7.46 29.12 2.91
C MET A 246 -7.73 27.62 2.78
N LEU A 247 -8.98 27.18 2.97
CA LEU A 247 -9.37 25.79 2.75
C LEU A 247 -9.21 25.38 1.27
N ILE A 248 -9.67 26.21 0.33
CA ILE A 248 -9.52 25.93 -1.11
C ILE A 248 -8.04 25.77 -1.48
N ARG A 249 -7.20 26.65 -0.94
CA ARG A 249 -5.76 26.65 -1.22
C ARG A 249 -5.05 25.43 -0.65
N THR A 250 -5.32 25.07 0.60
CA THR A 250 -4.74 23.89 1.23
C THR A 250 -5.17 22.61 0.50
N LYS A 251 -6.41 22.53 0.01
CA LYS A 251 -6.85 21.42 -0.87
C LYS A 251 -6.04 21.31 -2.15
N ALA A 252 -5.73 22.43 -2.81
CA ALA A 252 -4.89 22.43 -4.00
C ALA A 252 -3.46 21.95 -3.72
N ILE A 253 -2.90 22.32 -2.55
CA ILE A 253 -1.60 21.82 -2.09
C ILE A 253 -1.68 20.32 -1.78
N ARG A 254 -2.77 19.85 -1.16
CA ARG A 254 -3.00 18.43 -0.85
C ARG A 254 -2.96 17.54 -2.07
N VAL A 255 -3.56 17.96 -3.19
CA VAL A 255 -3.50 17.20 -4.44
C VAL A 255 -2.05 16.99 -4.90
N ARG A 256 -1.19 18.00 -4.76
CA ARG A 256 0.22 17.92 -5.17
C ARG A 256 1.05 17.08 -4.20
N ASP A 257 0.75 17.17 -2.91
CA ASP A 257 1.29 16.27 -1.88
C ASP A 257 0.97 14.81 -2.21
N GLN A 258 -0.29 14.51 -2.55
CA GLN A 258 -0.72 13.18 -2.96
C GLN A 258 -0.01 12.69 -4.22
N LEU A 259 0.15 13.53 -5.25
CA LEU A 259 0.88 13.15 -6.46
C LEU A 259 2.36 12.82 -6.19
N PHE A 260 3.01 13.53 -5.25
CA PHE A 260 4.37 13.20 -4.83
C PHE A 260 4.41 11.82 -4.16
N VAL A 261 3.48 11.53 -3.24
CA VAL A 261 3.41 10.22 -2.58
C VAL A 261 3.01 9.11 -3.56
N ASP A 262 2.16 9.39 -4.54
CA ASP A 262 1.79 8.46 -5.60
C ASP A 262 3.01 8.07 -6.45
N HIS A 263 3.91 9.02 -6.74
CA HIS A 263 5.17 8.73 -7.43
C HIS A 263 6.10 7.81 -6.64
N LEU A 264 6.12 7.92 -5.30
CA LEU A 264 6.89 6.99 -4.46
C LEU A 264 6.38 5.54 -4.53
N GLN A 265 5.13 5.31 -4.92
CA GLN A 265 4.57 3.95 -5.01
C GLN A 265 5.32 3.10 -6.04
N ASP A 266 5.66 3.69 -7.19
CA ASP A 266 6.41 3.03 -8.24
C ASP A 266 7.80 2.60 -7.75
N GLU A 267 8.43 3.39 -6.86
CA GLU A 267 9.73 3.07 -6.28
C GLU A 267 9.64 1.87 -5.33
N TYR A 268 8.60 1.79 -4.49
CA TYR A 268 8.35 0.62 -3.63
C TYR A 268 8.06 -0.64 -4.45
N GLU A 269 7.26 -0.53 -5.51
CA GLU A 269 6.92 -1.64 -6.39
C GLU A 269 8.16 -2.14 -7.15
N LEU A 270 8.98 -1.22 -7.66
CA LEU A 270 10.24 -1.55 -8.32
C LEU A 270 11.23 -2.22 -7.37
N PHE A 271 11.38 -1.68 -6.15
CA PHE A 271 12.22 -2.26 -5.12
C PHE A 271 11.78 -3.70 -4.82
N ASN A 272 10.49 -3.91 -4.57
CA ASN A 272 9.93 -5.22 -4.29
C ASN A 272 10.13 -6.22 -5.45
N SER A 273 9.93 -5.76 -6.69
CA SER A 273 10.17 -6.58 -7.88
C SER A 273 11.64 -6.98 -8.01
N SER A 274 12.58 -6.09 -7.64
CA SER A 274 14.02 -6.34 -7.74
C SER A 274 14.52 -7.38 -6.73
N MET A 275 13.87 -7.48 -5.56
CA MET A 275 14.23 -8.46 -4.53
C MET A 275 13.54 -9.83 -4.70
N ASN A 276 12.45 -9.90 -5.47
CA ASN A 276 11.49 -11.02 -5.42
C ASN A 276 12.14 -12.41 -5.62
N ASP A 277 13.00 -12.54 -6.63
CA ASP A 277 13.62 -13.83 -6.97
C ASP A 277 14.58 -14.28 -5.85
N SER A 278 15.46 -13.39 -5.41
CA SER A 278 16.42 -13.68 -4.33
C SER A 278 15.71 -13.90 -2.99
N TYR A 279 14.62 -13.18 -2.74
CA TYR A 279 13.83 -13.31 -1.52
C TYR A 279 13.09 -14.66 -1.47
N SER A 280 12.49 -15.09 -2.57
CA SER A 280 11.81 -16.40 -2.64
C SER A 280 12.77 -17.56 -2.39
N ILE A 281 14.00 -17.47 -2.91
CA ILE A 281 15.04 -18.46 -2.64
C ILE A 281 15.45 -18.42 -1.16
N TRP A 282 15.66 -17.22 -0.59
CA TRP A 282 15.94 -17.07 0.84
C TRP A 282 14.83 -17.70 1.71
N GLN A 283 13.57 -17.38 1.47
CA GLN A 283 12.44 -17.92 2.24
C GLN A 283 12.43 -19.46 2.21
N LYS A 284 12.67 -20.06 1.04
CA LYS A 284 12.71 -21.51 0.87
C LYS A 284 13.87 -22.16 1.64
N GLU A 285 15.09 -21.65 1.47
CA GLU A 285 16.27 -22.24 2.09
C GLU A 285 16.23 -22.05 3.62
N SER A 286 15.81 -20.88 4.09
CA SER A 286 15.64 -20.61 5.52
C SER A 286 14.52 -21.44 6.15
N MET A 287 13.44 -21.73 5.43
CA MET A 287 12.41 -22.67 5.88
C MET A 287 13.01 -24.06 6.15
N LEU A 288 13.79 -24.60 5.21
CA LEU A 288 14.43 -25.91 5.36
C LEU A 288 15.41 -25.94 6.53
N GLU A 289 16.15 -24.84 6.75
CA GLU A 289 17.02 -24.67 7.93
C GLU A 289 16.20 -24.66 9.23
N SER A 290 15.09 -23.90 9.27
CA SER A 290 14.20 -23.79 10.44
C SER A 290 13.56 -25.15 10.80
N ILE A 291 13.09 -25.91 9.81
CA ILE A 291 12.60 -27.30 10.00
C ILE A 291 13.70 -28.20 10.59
N ALA A 292 14.89 -28.21 9.97
CA ALA A 292 15.99 -29.06 10.41
C ALA A 292 16.45 -28.71 11.84
N ALA A 293 16.54 -27.43 12.16
CA ALA A 293 16.86 -26.94 13.50
C ALA A 293 15.81 -27.39 14.53
N GLY A 294 14.51 -27.27 14.20
CA GLY A 294 13.40 -27.71 15.04
C GLY A 294 13.42 -29.22 15.31
N GLU A 295 13.61 -30.05 14.28
CA GLU A 295 13.71 -31.50 14.44
C GLU A 295 14.87 -31.92 15.34
N ALA A 296 16.04 -31.31 15.14
CA ALA A 296 17.22 -31.63 15.92
C ALA A 296 17.06 -31.21 17.40
N ARG A 297 16.39 -30.08 17.66
CA ARG A 297 16.02 -29.66 19.02
C ARG A 297 15.09 -30.68 19.69
N ASN A 298 14.06 -31.14 18.99
CA ASN A 298 13.12 -32.15 19.52
C ASN A 298 13.80 -33.50 19.80
N LYS A 299 14.72 -33.94 18.93
CA LYS A 299 15.52 -35.16 19.13
C LYS A 299 16.48 -35.03 20.32
N ALA A 300 17.09 -33.85 20.52
CA ALA A 300 17.98 -33.57 21.65
C ALA A 300 17.25 -33.54 23.01
N VAL A 301 15.96 -33.17 23.04
CA VAL A 301 15.13 -33.19 24.26
C VAL A 301 14.62 -34.60 24.59
N GLY A 302 14.37 -35.44 23.59
CA GLY A 302 13.81 -36.79 23.76
C GLY A 302 14.82 -37.90 24.07
N GLN A 303 16.09 -37.77 23.68
CA GLN A 303 17.15 -38.72 24.00
C GLN A 303 18.48 -38.00 24.24
N ALA A 304 19.03 -38.14 25.44
CA ALA A 304 20.34 -37.60 25.78
C ALA A 304 21.45 -38.29 24.97
N VAL A 305 21.93 -37.70 23.86
CA VAL A 305 23.22 -38.06 23.26
C VAL A 305 23.89 -36.86 22.57
N LEU A 306 25.17 -36.69 22.90
CA LEU A 306 26.22 -35.94 22.22
C LEU A 306 25.93 -35.50 20.76
N GLY A 307 25.87 -34.19 20.55
CA GLY A 307 26.73 -33.51 19.58
C GLY A 307 26.56 -33.83 18.10
N VAL A 308 25.34 -33.76 17.55
CA VAL A 308 25.16 -33.60 16.10
C VAL A 308 24.08 -32.54 15.82
N LEU A 309 24.54 -31.32 15.58
CA LEU A 309 23.78 -30.27 14.89
C LEU A 309 24.70 -29.75 13.77
N ALA A 310 24.59 -30.35 12.59
CA ALA A 310 25.19 -29.82 11.37
C ALA A 310 24.02 -29.41 10.47
N VAL A 311 23.51 -28.18 10.66
CA VAL A 311 22.54 -27.60 9.74
C VAL A 311 23.33 -26.97 8.61
N GLY A 312 23.57 -27.78 7.58
CA GLY A 312 24.06 -27.34 6.28
C GLY A 312 23.28 -28.11 5.23
N LEU A 313 22.52 -27.40 4.40
CA LEU A 313 21.64 -28.00 3.40
C LEU A 313 22.42 -28.96 2.50
N SER A 314 22.26 -30.25 2.76
CA SER A 314 22.65 -31.33 1.87
C SER A 314 21.48 -32.27 1.78
N ILE A 315 20.71 -32.16 0.69
CA ILE A 315 19.81 -33.23 0.29
C ILE A 315 20.71 -34.42 -0.08
N ALA A 316 21.00 -35.26 0.89
CA ALA A 316 21.61 -36.56 0.70
C ALA A 316 20.99 -37.52 1.72
N SER A 317 20.07 -38.35 1.22
CA SER A 317 19.52 -39.50 1.91
C SER A 317 20.61 -40.31 2.61
N LEU A 318 20.58 -40.42 3.94
CA LEU A 318 21.21 -41.53 4.65
C LEU A 318 20.41 -41.91 5.91
N VAL A 319 19.36 -42.69 5.67
CA VAL A 319 18.93 -43.75 6.60
C VAL A 319 19.93 -44.89 6.43
N SER A 320 20.70 -45.23 7.48
CA SER A 320 21.35 -46.54 7.77
C SER A 320 22.40 -46.31 8.87
N GLY A 321 22.42 -46.97 10.02
CA GLY A 321 22.44 -48.42 10.17
C GLY A 321 23.88 -48.96 10.15
N SER A 322 24.56 -48.89 11.30
CA SER A 322 25.68 -49.74 11.76
C SER A 322 26.97 -49.90 10.92
N SER A 323 28.08 -49.47 11.55
CA SER A 323 29.45 -50.03 11.53
C SER A 323 30.08 -50.47 10.20
N SER A 324 31.07 -49.71 9.71
CA SER A 324 32.31 -50.25 9.09
C SER A 324 33.40 -49.18 9.01
N LYS A 325 34.63 -49.54 9.38
CA LYS A 325 35.86 -48.80 9.06
C LYS A 325 35.98 -48.64 7.54
N GLY A 326 36.13 -47.42 7.07
CA GLY A 326 36.45 -47.12 5.67
C GLY A 326 37.04 -45.71 5.56
N ASN A 327 38.32 -45.65 5.23
CA ASN A 327 39.12 -44.45 5.10
C ASN A 327 38.60 -43.58 3.94
N LEU A 328 37.92 -42.47 4.24
CA LEU A 328 37.57 -41.45 3.25
C LEU A 328 38.57 -40.29 3.36
N GLY A 329 39.57 -40.32 2.50
CA GLY A 329 40.44 -39.18 2.25
C GLY A 329 39.74 -38.15 1.35
N SER A 330 40.07 -36.89 1.59
CA SER A 330 39.76 -35.69 0.78
C SER A 330 38.35 -35.12 0.94
N GLY A 331 38.24 -34.12 1.82
CA GLY A 331 37.05 -33.30 2.04
C GLY A 331 37.22 -32.41 3.27
N LYS A 332 38.21 -31.51 3.22
CA LYS A 332 38.38 -30.47 4.24
C LYS A 332 37.31 -29.40 3.99
N ASP A 333 36.27 -29.42 4.82
CA ASP A 333 35.63 -28.26 5.46
C ASP A 333 34.29 -28.72 6.06
N LEU A 334 34.36 -29.62 7.03
CA LEU A 334 33.28 -29.85 7.99
C LEU A 334 33.67 -29.08 9.25
N VAL A 335 33.23 -27.82 9.33
CA VAL A 335 33.34 -27.03 10.56
C VAL A 335 32.37 -27.63 11.57
N ALA A 336 32.88 -28.48 12.46
CA ALA A 336 32.17 -28.94 13.63
C ALA A 336 32.16 -27.80 14.66
N ILE A 337 31.06 -27.03 14.72
CA ILE A 337 30.85 -26.06 15.79
C ILE A 337 30.40 -26.82 17.04
N ALA A 338 31.36 -27.12 17.91
CA ALA A 338 31.11 -27.63 19.25
C ALA A 338 31.20 -26.49 20.27
N GLY A 339 30.07 -26.17 20.92
CA GLY A 339 30.06 -25.58 22.25
C GLY A 339 29.36 -24.23 22.41
N ALA A 340 28.15 -24.24 22.97
CA ALA A 340 27.75 -23.41 24.11
C ALA A 340 26.39 -23.91 24.65
N VAL A 341 26.34 -24.21 25.95
CA VAL A 341 25.08 -24.33 26.70
C VAL A 341 24.58 -22.91 26.92
N GLY A 342 23.54 -22.53 26.18
CA GLY A 342 22.90 -21.20 26.23
C GLY A 342 22.19 -20.96 24.90
N GLY A 343 20.86 -21.11 24.90
CA GLY A 343 20.05 -21.18 23.68
C GLY A 343 20.09 -19.89 22.86
N ALA A 344 20.66 -20.00 21.66
CA ALA A 344 20.26 -19.31 20.44
C ALA A 344 20.78 -20.21 19.29
N VAL A 345 19.87 -20.73 18.47
CA VAL A 345 20.23 -21.63 17.35
C VAL A 345 20.40 -20.78 16.10
N LEU A 346 21.49 -21.03 15.39
CA LEU A 346 21.89 -20.35 14.15
C LEU A 346 20.95 -20.76 13.00
N ILE A 347 19.85 -20.04 12.79
CA ILE A 347 18.79 -20.36 11.79
C ILE A 347 19.10 -19.86 10.37
N ASN A 348 20.29 -19.29 10.09
CA ASN A 348 20.55 -18.66 8.80
C ASN A 348 21.99 -18.82 8.30
N GLU A 349 22.73 -19.81 8.79
CA GLU A 349 24.13 -20.00 8.38
C GLU A 349 24.26 -20.65 7.00
N SER A 350 23.29 -21.45 6.54
CA SER A 350 23.49 -22.20 5.29
C SER A 350 23.29 -21.32 4.04
N PHE A 351 22.29 -20.42 4.06
CA PHE A 351 22.16 -19.35 3.06
C PHE A 351 23.33 -18.35 3.09
N LYS A 352 23.96 -18.16 4.26
CA LYS A 352 25.15 -17.30 4.41
C LYS A 352 26.46 -17.94 3.94
N THR A 353 26.54 -19.27 3.85
CA THR A 353 27.80 -19.97 3.58
C THR A 353 27.84 -20.73 2.25
N SER A 354 26.69 -21.03 1.65
CA SER A 354 26.62 -21.69 0.33
C SER A 354 27.16 -20.80 -0.81
N ALA A 355 27.92 -21.41 -1.73
CA ALA A 355 28.49 -20.74 -2.89
C ALA A 355 27.42 -20.32 -3.92
N GLU A 356 26.31 -21.04 -4.00
CA GLU A 356 25.18 -20.72 -4.89
C GLU A 356 24.27 -19.66 -4.26
N ALA A 357 24.04 -19.74 -2.95
CA ALA A 357 23.29 -18.72 -2.20
C ALA A 357 24.02 -17.36 -2.14
N LYS A 358 25.35 -17.35 -2.32
CA LYS A 358 26.16 -16.13 -2.29
C LYS A 358 25.65 -15.04 -3.24
N ILE A 359 25.28 -15.39 -4.47
CA ILE A 359 24.83 -14.41 -5.46
C ILE A 359 23.54 -13.72 -4.99
N HIS A 360 22.58 -14.52 -4.50
CA HIS A 360 21.29 -14.02 -4.01
C HIS A 360 21.43 -13.23 -2.72
N ARG A 361 22.31 -13.67 -1.82
CA ARG A 361 22.61 -12.97 -0.58
C ARG A 361 23.27 -11.63 -0.86
N ASP A 362 24.31 -11.60 -1.68
CA ASP A 362 25.02 -10.36 -2.02
C ASP A 362 24.06 -9.36 -2.70
N ALA A 363 23.10 -9.85 -3.51
CA ALA A 363 22.03 -9.02 -4.08
C ALA A 363 21.07 -8.44 -3.03
N LEU A 364 20.60 -9.27 -2.08
CA LEU A 364 19.73 -8.81 -0.99
C LEU A 364 20.47 -7.87 -0.01
N GLU A 365 21.77 -8.09 0.22
CA GLU A 365 22.60 -7.19 1.03
C GLU A 365 22.71 -5.81 0.37
N GLU A 366 23.01 -5.78 -0.93
CA GLU A 366 23.11 -4.54 -1.69
C GLU A 366 21.76 -3.80 -1.70
N LEU A 367 20.65 -4.52 -1.92
CA LEU A 367 19.31 -3.95 -1.88
C LEU A 367 18.97 -3.39 -0.48
N GLY A 368 19.21 -4.16 0.58
CA GLY A 368 18.97 -3.72 1.96
C GLY A 368 19.82 -2.51 2.37
N ARG A 369 21.04 -2.39 1.83
CA ARG A 369 21.89 -1.20 2.02
C ARG A 369 21.42 -0.02 1.15
N SER A 370 20.92 -0.28 -0.05
CA SER A 370 20.41 0.76 -0.96
C SER A 370 19.17 1.47 -0.43
N ILE A 371 18.37 0.81 0.43
CA ILE A 371 17.22 1.43 1.09
C ILE A 371 17.65 2.60 1.99
N ASP A 372 18.76 2.43 2.70
CA ASP A 372 19.31 3.44 3.60
C ASP A 372 20.21 4.46 2.86
N LEU A 373 20.59 4.16 1.61
CA LEU A 373 21.54 4.95 0.81
C LEU A 373 20.80 5.73 -0.29
N GLU A 374 20.62 7.03 -0.05
CA GLU A 374 20.29 8.08 -1.02
C GLU A 374 19.44 7.65 -2.23
N VAL A 375 18.13 7.92 -2.15
CA VAL A 375 17.26 7.86 -3.34
C VAL A 375 17.77 8.88 -4.35
N ALA A 376 17.68 8.55 -5.65
CA ALA A 376 18.12 9.43 -6.72
C ALA A 376 17.52 10.84 -6.55
N PRO A 377 18.32 11.92 -6.63
CA PRO A 377 17.80 13.26 -6.46
C PRO A 377 16.67 13.58 -7.43
N GLN A 378 15.52 14.02 -6.89
CA GLN A 378 14.35 14.35 -7.70
C GLN A 378 14.20 15.86 -7.84
N VAL A 379 13.74 16.33 -9.01
CA VAL A 379 13.38 17.74 -9.21
C VAL A 379 11.87 17.83 -9.37
N VAL A 380 11.20 18.41 -8.38
CA VAL A 380 9.75 18.58 -8.37
C VAL A 380 9.41 20.03 -8.67
N ALA A 381 8.46 20.24 -9.58
CA ALA A 381 7.98 21.56 -9.96
C ALA A 381 6.63 21.88 -9.26
N PHE A 382 6.52 23.09 -8.73
CA PHE A 382 5.30 23.70 -8.23
C PHE A 382 5.16 25.09 -8.86
N GLU A 383 4.18 25.24 -9.74
CA GLU A 383 3.95 26.47 -10.50
C GLU A 383 5.23 26.92 -11.25
N GLN A 384 5.79 28.09 -10.92
CA GLN A 384 7.02 28.62 -11.53
C GLN A 384 8.29 28.29 -10.72
N LYS A 385 8.19 27.46 -9.68
CA LYS A 385 9.29 27.14 -8.77
C LYS A 385 9.61 25.65 -8.83
N THR A 386 10.89 25.33 -8.78
CA THR A 386 11.38 23.95 -8.74
C THR A 386 12.20 23.74 -7.47
N VAL A 387 12.05 22.58 -6.84
CA VAL A 387 12.89 22.15 -5.71
C VAL A 387 13.62 20.88 -6.09
N LYS A 388 14.92 20.84 -5.80
CA LYS A 388 15.71 19.61 -5.86
C LYS A 388 15.65 18.95 -4.49
N LEU A 389 15.16 17.73 -4.43
CA LEU A 389 15.10 16.88 -3.24
C LEU A 389 16.30 15.93 -3.26
N THR A 390 16.92 15.73 -2.11
CA THR A 390 18.12 14.87 -1.97
C THR A 390 18.07 14.06 -0.69
N GLY A 391 18.79 12.94 -0.63
CA GLY A 391 18.83 12.07 0.53
C GLY A 391 17.89 10.87 0.43
N ASP A 392 17.64 10.20 1.54
CA ASP A 392 16.70 9.07 1.61
C ASP A 392 15.23 9.51 1.40
N ALA A 393 14.32 8.57 1.21
CA ALA A 393 12.91 8.85 0.93
C ALA A 393 12.23 9.71 2.02
N SER A 394 12.58 9.51 3.30
CA SER A 394 12.05 10.26 4.44
C SER A 394 12.56 11.72 4.43
N GLN A 395 13.84 11.91 4.14
CA GLN A 395 14.46 13.22 3.97
C GLN A 395 13.88 13.98 2.78
N GLN A 396 13.67 13.30 1.65
CA GLN A 396 13.05 13.90 0.47
C GLN A 396 11.60 14.29 0.73
N PHE A 397 10.81 13.43 1.40
CA PHE A 397 9.44 13.77 1.81
C PHE A 397 9.41 14.98 2.75
N SER A 398 10.31 15.02 3.74
CA SER A 398 10.44 16.16 4.66
C SER A 398 10.79 17.47 3.95
N GLN A 399 11.73 17.42 3.00
CA GLN A 399 12.09 18.57 2.17
C GLN A 399 10.92 19.04 1.28
N TRP A 400 10.17 18.10 0.71
CA TRP A 400 8.98 18.39 -0.08
C TRP A 400 7.91 19.09 0.75
N ARG A 401 7.60 18.57 1.95
CA ARG A 401 6.65 19.18 2.89
C ARG A 401 7.08 20.59 3.31
N ALA A 402 8.36 20.78 3.59
CA ALA A 402 8.92 22.10 3.91
C ALA A 402 8.80 23.08 2.72
N PHE A 403 9.02 22.60 1.50
CA PHE A 403 8.85 23.39 0.28
C PHE A 403 7.38 23.79 0.06
N LEU A 404 6.44 22.86 0.18
CA LEU A 404 5.01 23.15 0.10
C LEU A 404 4.58 24.19 1.13
N LYS A 405 5.10 24.10 2.36
CA LYS A 405 4.84 25.10 3.40
C LYS A 405 5.39 26.47 3.05
N LYS A 406 6.57 26.54 2.45
CA LYS A 406 7.12 27.80 1.95
C LYS A 406 6.26 28.41 0.84
N MET A 407 5.74 27.60 -0.10
CA MET A 407 4.84 28.08 -1.15
C MET A 407 3.54 28.62 -0.56
N TYR A 408 2.98 27.87 0.41
CA TYR A 408 1.82 28.28 1.16
C TYR A 408 2.02 29.65 1.85
N LEU A 409 3.13 29.88 2.57
CA LEU A 409 3.33 31.17 3.25
C LEU A 409 3.61 32.34 2.27
N GLN A 410 4.16 32.05 1.09
CA GLN A 410 4.51 33.11 0.12
C GLN A 410 3.29 33.70 -0.60
N GLU A 411 2.26 32.91 -0.92
CA GLU A 411 1.02 33.46 -1.51
C GLU A 411 0.04 33.97 -0.43
N GLU A 412 0.33 33.83 0.88
CA GLU A 412 -0.40 34.56 1.94
C GLU A 412 -0.02 36.05 2.00
N THR A 413 1.17 36.41 1.50
CA THR A 413 1.57 37.81 1.46
C THR A 413 0.83 38.44 0.28
N PRO A 414 -0.05 39.44 0.48
CA PRO A 414 -0.65 40.12 -0.64
C PRO A 414 0.48 40.65 -1.52
N GLU A 415 0.38 40.46 -2.84
CA GLU A 415 1.09 41.35 -3.74
C GLU A 415 0.64 42.76 -3.34
N ALA A 416 1.49 43.46 -2.59
CA ALA A 416 1.34 44.89 -2.40
C ALA A 416 1.46 45.47 -3.80
N GLN A 417 0.30 45.71 -4.42
CA GLN A 417 0.18 46.50 -5.63
C GLN A 417 0.76 47.87 -5.29
N LEU A 418 2.01 48.09 -5.74
CA LEU A 418 2.69 49.38 -5.73
C LEU A 418 2.16 50.25 -6.87
#